data_AF-A0A5M3XYY7-F1
#
_entry.id   AF-A0A5M3XYY7-F1
#
_cell.length_a   1.000
_cell.length_b   1.000
_cell.length_c   1.000
_cell.angle_alpha   90.00
_cell.angle_beta   90.00
_cell.angle_gamma   90.00
#
_symmetry.space_group_name_H-M   'P 1'
#
loop_
_entity.id
_entity.type
_entity.pdbx_description
1 polymer ?
#
loop_
_entity_poly.entity_id
_entity_poly.type
_entity_poly.pdbx_seq_one_letter_code
_entity_poly.pdbx_strand_id
1 'polypeptide(L)' 'MVGAQKVVADLDTALRRIRTCSLPREWARCQKVYGQPSFLGKILIFERELPDRGTVILIRSEIGF' A
#
# COMPACT_ATOMS: atom_id res chain seq x y z
N MET A 1 0.51 7.69 -7.95
CA MET A 1 0.48 6.57 -8.93
C MET A 1 0.35 5.26 -8.19
N VAL A 2 -0.48 4.34 -8.67
CA VAL A 2 -0.76 3.06 -8.04
C VAL A 2 -0.72 1.96 -9.10
N GLY A 3 0.05 0.89 -8.85
CA GLY A 3 0.08 -0.27 -9.75
C GLY A 3 -1.23 -1.04 -9.69
N ALA A 4 -1.72 -1.51 -10.84
CA ALA A 4 -3.00 -2.19 -10.97
C ALA A 4 -3.10 -3.45 -10.09
N GLN A 5 -1.97 -4.10 -9.79
CA GLN A 5 -1.89 -5.25 -8.88
C GLN A 5 -2.27 -4.93 -7.44
N LYS A 6 -2.42 -3.64 -7.08
CA LYS A 6 -2.85 -3.18 -5.74
C LYS A 6 -4.37 -3.00 -5.60
N VAL A 7 -5.12 -3.05 -6.70
CA VAL A 7 -6.60 -3.05 -6.68
C VAL A 7 -7.09 -4.46 -6.34
N VAL A 8 -8.09 -4.55 -5.46
CA VAL A 8 -8.68 -5.81 -4.99
C VAL A 8 -10.19 -5.70 -4.87
N ALA A 9 -10.85 -6.85 -4.75
CA ALA A 9 -12.30 -6.94 -4.76
C ALA A 9 -12.99 -6.27 -3.55
N ASP A 10 -12.36 -6.31 -2.37
CA ASP A 10 -13.00 -5.89 -1.12
C ASP A 10 -11.99 -5.38 -0.08
N LEU A 11 -12.51 -4.66 0.92
CA LEU A 11 -11.71 -4.04 1.98
C LEU A 11 -10.97 -5.07 2.82
N ASP A 12 -11.58 -6.21 3.14
CA ASP A 12 -10.95 -7.26 3.94
C ASP A 12 -9.72 -7.85 3.22
N THR A 13 -9.82 -8.05 1.92
CA THR A 13 -8.71 -8.44 1.05
C THR A 13 -7.64 -7.37 1.00
N ALA A 14 -7.99 -6.09 0.96
CA ALA A 14 -7.03 -5.00 1.03
C ALA A 14 -6.25 -5.02 2.36
N LEU A 15 -6.97 -5.07 3.48
CA LEU A 15 -6.39 -5.07 4.83
C LEU A 15 -5.52 -6.30 5.11
N ARG A 16 -5.91 -7.46 4.58
CA ARG A 16 -5.11 -8.69 4.63
C ARG A 16 -3.80 -8.51 3.86
N ARG A 17 -3.87 -8.03 2.62
CA ARG A 17 -2.68 -7.85 1.75
C ARG A 17 -1.67 -6.85 2.30
N ILE A 18 -2.09 -5.86 3.09
CA ILE A 18 -1.14 -4.97 3.78
C ILE A 18 -0.18 -5.81 4.66
N ARG A 19 -0.70 -6.78 5.40
CA ARG A 19 0.09 -7.64 6.31
C ARG A 19 0.84 -8.75 5.58
N THR A 20 0.24 -9.34 4.55
CA THR A 20 0.80 -10.52 3.88
C THR A 20 1.68 -10.19 2.67
N CYS A 21 1.55 -8.99 2.10
CA CYS A 21 2.28 -8.59 0.89
C CYS A 21 3.15 -7.36 1.14
N SER A 22 2.58 -6.23 1.54
CA SER A 22 3.32 -4.96 1.59
C SER A 22 4.26 -4.87 2.79
N LEU A 23 3.81 -5.23 4.00
CA LEU A 23 4.63 -5.17 5.21
C LEU A 23 5.90 -6.03 5.13
N PRO A 24 5.88 -7.30 4.67
CA PRO A 24 7.09 -8.11 4.56
C PRO A 24 8.10 -7.54 3.56
N ARG A 25 7.62 -7.01 2.42
CA ARG A 25 8.47 -6.38 1.41
C ARG A 25 9.12 -5.11 1.94
N GLU A 26 8.35 -4.30 2.64
CA GLU A 26 8.85 -3.08 3.28
C GLU A 26 9.81 -3.40 4.42
N TRP A 27 9.54 -4.44 5.20
CA TRP A 27 10.46 -4.91 6.24
C TRP A 27 11.81 -5.29 5.63
N ALA A 28 11.81 -6.07 4.53
CA ALA A 28 13.04 -6.46 3.84
C ALA A 28 13.80 -5.24 3.29
N ARG A 29 13.07 -4.26 2.73
CA ARG A 29 13.67 -2.99 2.27
C ARG A 29 14.27 -2.20 3.42
N CYS A 30 13.54 -2.01 4.52
CA CYS A 30 14.00 -1.26 5.70
C CYS A 30 15.18 -1.94 6.38
N GLN A 31 15.18 -3.27 6.48
CA GLN A 31 16.32 -4.01 7.00
C GLN A 31 17.56 -3.79 6.14
N LYS A 32 17.43 -3.77 4.81
CA LYS A 32 18.54 -3.55 3.87
C LYS A 32 19.09 -2.11 3.90
N VAL A 33 18.20 -1.11 3.99
CA VAL A 33 18.59 0.32 3.87
C VAL A 33 18.93 0.94 5.23
N TYR A 34 18.19 0.56 6.28
CA TYR A 34 18.24 1.21 7.59
C TYR A 34 18.64 0.26 8.73
N GLY A 35 18.75 -1.06 8.48
CA GLY A 35 19.11 -2.04 9.51
C GLY A 35 18.02 -2.28 10.58
N GLN A 36 16.79 -1.81 10.34
CA GLN A 36 15.70 -1.87 11.32
C GLN A 36 14.39 -2.38 10.69
N PRO A 37 13.48 -2.98 11.49
CA PRO A 37 12.20 -3.47 11.01
C PRO A 37 11.26 -2.32 10.59
N SER A 38 10.29 -2.64 9.73
CA SER A 38 9.10 -1.81 9.51
C SER A 38 7.93 -2.29 10.35
N PHE A 39 6.93 -1.43 10.55
CA PHE A 39 5.69 -1.76 11.25
C PHE A 39 4.50 -0.98 10.67
N LEU A 40 3.28 -1.45 10.94
CA LEU A 40 2.05 -0.76 10.56
C LEU A 40 1.65 0.23 11.65
N GLY A 41 1.95 1.52 11.43
CA GLY A 41 1.61 2.57 12.39
C GLY A 41 0.14 2.98 12.35
N LYS A 42 -0.41 3.22 11.15
CA LYS A 42 -1.79 3.67 10.93
C LYS A 42 -2.33 3.15 9.60
N ILE A 43 -3.64 3.00 9.50
CA ILE A 43 -4.36 2.74 8.24
C ILE A 43 -5.37 3.87 8.06
N LEU A 44 -5.39 4.48 6.88
CA LEU A 44 -6.32 5.53 6.51
C LEU A 44 -7.28 4.99 5.45
N ILE A 45 -8.58 5.19 5.68
CA ILE A 45 -9.66 4.80 4.77
C ILE A 45 -10.47 6.06 4.48
N PHE A 46 -10.71 6.33 3.21
CA PHE A 46 -11.54 7.44 2.76
C PHE A 46 -12.90 6.92 2.31
N GLU A 47 -13.94 7.29 3.02
CA GLU A 47 -15.34 7.08 2.58
C GLU A 47 -15.74 8.13 1.55
N ARG A 48 -15.22 9.35 1.68
CA ARG A 48 -15.42 10.46 0.74
C ARG A 48 -14.16 11.31 0.69
N GLU A 49 -13.79 11.72 -0.51
CA GLU A 49 -12.72 12.70 -0.73
C GLU A 49 -13.33 14.02 -1.25
N LEU A 50 -12.73 15.14 -0.87
CA LEU A 50 -13.13 16.45 -1.40
C LEU A 50 -12.54 16.64 -2.81
N PRO A 51 -13.17 17.44 -3.68
CA PRO A 51 -12.59 17.79 -4.96
C PRO A 51 -11.16 18.35 -4.80
N ASP A 52 -10.30 18.06 -5.78
CA ASP A 52 -8.94 18.58 -5.90
C ASP A 52 -7.96 18.22 -4.76
N ARG A 53 -8.31 17.25 -3.91
CA ARG A 53 -7.46 16.81 -2.78
C ARG A 53 -6.62 15.58 -3.06
N GLY A 54 -6.98 14.80 -4.08
CA GLY A 54 -6.21 13.62 -4.48
C GLY A 54 -6.58 13.12 -5.87
N THR A 55 -5.56 12.73 -6.63
CA THR A 55 -5.70 12.08 -7.94
C THR A 55 -5.03 10.73 -7.91
N VAL A 56 -5.79 9.65 -8.08
CA VAL A 56 -5.26 8.29 -8.20
C VAL A 56 -5.07 7.94 -9.67
N ILE A 57 -3.81 7.79 -10.07
CA ILE A 57 -3.44 7.31 -11.41
C ILE A 57 -3.11 5.82 -11.32
N LEU A 58 -3.93 4.98 -11.96
CA LEU A 58 -3.72 3.53 -12.07
C LEU A 58 -2.78 3.20 -13.24
N ILE A 59 -1.76 2.38 -12.97
CA ILE A 59 -0.77 1.97 -13.97
C ILE A 59 -0.78 0.45 -14.11
N ARG A 60 -0.78 -0.06 -15.35
CA ARG A 60 -0.85 -1.51 -15.63
C ARG A 60 0.45 -2.29 -15.29
N SER A 61 1.48 -1.63 -14.78
CA SER A 61 2.75 -2.25 -14.38
C SER A 61 2.84 -2.46 -12.88
N GLU A 62 3.64 -3.45 -12.47
CA GLU A 62 3.91 -3.73 -11.06
C GLU A 62 4.88 -2.72 -10.46
N ILE A 63 4.32 -1.61 -9.96
CA ILE A 63 5.09 -0.55 -9.28
C ILE A 63 4.92 -0.56 -7.77
N GLY A 64 6.03 -0.29 -7.07
CA GLY A 64 6.12 -0.30 -5.61
C GLY A 64 6.00 -1.71 -5.01
N PHE A 65 5.88 -1.76 -3.68
CA PHE A 65 5.74 -3.00 -2.91
C PHE A 65 4.32 -3.20 -2.38
#